data_AF-A0A9P7SPC4-F1
#
_entry.id   AF-A0A9P7SPC4-F1
#
_cell.length_a   1.000
_cell.length_b   1.000
_cell.length_c   1.000
_cell.angle_alpha   90.00
_cell.angle_beta   90.00
_cell.angle_gamma   90.00
#
_symmetry.space_group_name_H-M   'P 1'
#
loop_
_entity.id
_entity.type
_entity.pdbx_description
1 polymer ?
#
loop_
_entity_poly.entity_id
_entity_poly.type
_entity_poly.pdbx_seq_one_letter_code
_entity_poly.pdbx_strand_id
1 'polypeptide(L)' 'MRVSLALLLGAAVSLSRAGLVITPIHDDQIVEKVSHDCFFGEVTPQGCGPRRA' A
#
# COMPACT_ATOMS: atom_id res chain seq x y z
N MET A 1 11.88 -3.14 -33.81
CA MET A 1 10.56 -3.52 -33.26
C MET A 1 9.64 -2.30 -33.28
N ARG A 2 8.47 -2.37 -33.92
CA ARG A 2 7.43 -1.33 -33.86
C ARG A 2 6.34 -1.82 -32.92
N VAL A 3 6.50 -1.54 -31.62
CA VAL A 3 5.45 -1.84 -30.64
C VAL A 3 4.32 -0.84 -30.88
N SER A 4 3.15 -1.33 -31.29
CA SER A 4 1.99 -0.47 -31.55
C SER A 4 1.62 0.31 -30.29
N LEU A 5 1.36 1.62 -30.44
CA LEU A 5 1.00 2.51 -29.34
C LEU A 5 -0.19 1.99 -28.51
N ALA A 6 -1.13 1.31 -29.16
CA ALA A 6 -2.26 0.64 -28.51
C ALA A 6 -1.84 -0.43 -27.49
N LEU A 7 -0.75 -1.17 -27.76
CA LEU A 7 -0.22 -2.19 -26.85
C LEU A 7 0.41 -1.56 -25.60
N LEU A 8 1.12 -0.44 -25.78
CA LEU A 8 1.72 0.31 -24.67
C LEU A 8 0.64 0.93 -23.77
N LEU A 9 -0.41 1.50 -24.37
CA LEU A 9 -1.55 2.08 -23.64
C LEU A 9 -2.34 1.00 -22.88
N GLY A 10 -2.56 -0.17 -23.49
CA GLY A 10 -3.25 -1.29 -22.83
C GLY A 10 -2.48 -1.82 -21.61
N ALA A 11 -1.16 -1.92 -21.68
CA ALA A 11 -0.32 -2.34 -20.56
C ALA A 11 -0.38 -1.34 -19.38
N ALA A 12 -0.35 -0.03 -19.66
CA ALA A 12 -0.39 1.01 -18.63
C ALA A 12 -1.70 1.02 -17.82
N VAL A 13 -2.85 0.76 -18.45
CA VAL A 13 -4.15 0.69 -17.77
C VAL A 13 -4.27 -0.55 -16.87
N SER A 14 -3.54 -1.63 -17.18
CA SER A 14 -3.54 -2.86 -16.38
C SER A 14 -2.88 -2.65 -15.01
N LEU A 15 -1.87 -1.78 -14.94
CA LEU A 15 -1.07 -1.52 -13.74
C LEU A 15 -1.80 -0.62 -12.72
N SER A 16 -2.69 0.27 -13.17
CA SER A 16 -3.46 1.16 -12.28
C SER A 16 -4.60 0.48 -11.54
N ARG A 17 -4.89 -0.79 -11.87
CA ARG A 17 -5.94 -1.60 -11.24
C ARG A 17 -5.49 -2.40 -10.02
N ALA A 18 -4.23 -2.26 -9.59
CA ALA A 18 -3.85 -2.64 -8.25
C ALA A 18 -4.55 -1.69 -7.27
N GLY A 19 -5.79 -2.04 -6.91
CA GLY A 19 -6.52 -1.38 -5.85
C GLY A 19 -5.66 -1.47 -4.61
N LEU A 20 -5.05 -0.36 -4.21
CA LEU A 20 -4.41 -0.25 -2.91
C LEU A 20 -5.53 -0.46 -1.89
N VAL A 21 -5.65 -1.69 -1.39
CA VAL A 21 -6.53 -2.00 -0.27
C VAL A 21 -5.83 -1.44 0.95
N ILE A 22 -6.06 -0.16 1.22
CA ILE A 22 -5.49 0.48 2.39
C ILE A 22 -6.48 0.25 3.53
N THR A 23 -6.36 -0.91 4.17
CA THR A 23 -7.13 -1.24 5.37
C THR A 23 -6.85 -0.21 6.45
N PRO A 24 -7.88 0.48 6.98
CA PRO A 24 -7.68 1.42 8.07
C PRO A 24 -7.18 0.67 9.32
N ILE A 25 -6.19 1.24 9.98
CA ILE A 25 -5.73 0.74 11.29
C ILE A 25 -6.67 1.32 12.35
N HIS A 26 -7.31 0.44 13.13
CA HIS A 26 -8.10 0.80 14.31
C HIS A 26 -7.28 0.55 15.58
N ASP A 27 -7.69 1.14 16.70
CA ASP A 27 -6.90 1.17 17.94
C ASP A 27 -6.67 -0.21 18.56
N ASP A 28 -7.60 -1.13 18.35
CA ASP A 28 -7.51 -2.53 18.79
C ASP A 28 -6.48 -3.35 18.00
N GLN A 29 -5.97 -2.81 16.89
CA GLN A 29 -4.98 -3.46 16.02
C GLN A 29 -3.55 -2.96 16.26
N ILE A 30 -3.37 -1.93 17.10
CA ILE A 30 -2.05 -1.34 17.36
C ILE A 30 -1.34 -2.14 18.45
N VAL A 31 -0.10 -2.51 18.18
CA VAL A 31 0.79 -3.15 19.15
C VAL A 31 1.90 -2.19 19.59
N GLU A 32 2.53 -2.50 20.72
CA GLU A 32 3.66 -1.73 21.23
C GLU A 32 4.81 -1.70 20.21
N LYS A 33 5.31 -0.50 19.89
CA LYS A 33 6.42 -0.30 18.95
C LYS A 33 7.74 -0.63 19.64
N VAL A 34 8.61 -1.41 18.97
CA VAL A 34 10.01 -1.52 19.40
C VAL A 34 10.89 -0.52 18.65
N SER A 35 12.10 -0.28 19.16
CA SER A 35 13.02 0.71 18.60
C SER A 35 13.30 0.43 17.11
N HIS A 36 13.11 1.44 16.26
CA HIS A 36 13.20 1.43 14.78
C HIS A 36 11.96 0.90 14.02
N ASP A 37 10.86 0.60 14.71
CA ASP A 37 9.62 0.27 14.02
C ASP A 37 8.97 1.51 13.38
N CYS A 38 8.52 1.35 12.13
CA CYS A 38 7.47 2.17 11.53
C CYS A 38 7.56 3.69 11.77
N PHE A 39 8.67 4.31 11.34
CA PHE A 39 9.00 5.72 11.63
C PHE A 39 7.86 6.73 11.35
N PHE A 40 7.03 6.49 10.34
CA PHE A 40 5.92 7.36 9.95
C PHE A 40 4.53 6.71 10.10
N GLY A 41 4.40 5.63 10.89
CA GLY A 41 3.15 4.86 10.97
C GLY A 41 2.94 4.11 12.29
N GLU A 42 1.85 3.35 12.33
CA GLU A 42 1.53 2.43 13.41
C GLU A 42 1.95 1.01 13.07
N VAL A 43 2.33 0.28 14.12
CA VAL A 43 2.67 -1.15 14.01
C VAL A 43 1.42 -1.94 14.35
N THR A 44 1.09 -2.87 13.46
CA THR A 44 0.06 -3.88 13.68
C THR A 44 0.68 -5.26 13.53
N PRO A 45 0.03 -6.33 14.01
CA PRO A 45 0.48 -7.70 13.74
C PRO A 45 0.60 -8.04 12.24
N GLN A 46 -0.09 -7.30 11.37
CA GLN A 46 -0.06 -7.47 9.92
C GLN A 46 1.07 -6.66 9.24
N GLY A 47 1.74 -5.79 9.99
CA GLY A 47 2.82 -4.94 9.50
C GLY A 47 2.60 -3.46 9.79
N CYS A 48 3.24 -2.63 8.97
CA CYS A 48 3.33 -1.18 9.13
C CYS A 48 2.30 -0.44 8.29
N GLY A 49 1.64 0.57 8.84
CA GLY A 49 0.77 1.42 8.02
C GLY A 49 0.38 2.74 8.68
N PRO A 50 -0.20 3.67 7.91
CA PRO A 50 -0.69 4.94 8.44
C PRO A 50 -2.03 4.75 9.18
N ARG A 51 -2.15 5.33 10.38
CA ARG A 51 -3.47 5.50 11.03
C ARG A 51 -4.21 6.61 10.31
N ARG A 52 -5.39 6.31 9.77
CA ARG A 52 -6.28 7.33 9.20
C ARG A 52 -7.27 7.77 10.28
N ALA A 53 -7.49 9.08 10.37
CA ALA A 53 -8.54 9.66 11.19
C ALA A 53 -9.92 9.38 10.59
#